data_AF-A0A6V7HX56-F1
#
_entry.id   AF-A0A6V7HX56-F1
#
_cell.length_a   1.000
_cell.length_b   1.000
_cell.length_c   1.000
_cell.angle_alpha   90.00
_cell.angle_beta   90.00
_cell.angle_gamma   90.00
#
_symmetry.space_group_name_H-M   'P 1'
#
loop_
_entity.id
_entity.type
_entity.pdbx_description
1 polymer ?
#
loop_
_entity_poly.entity_id
_entity_poly.type
_entity_poly.pdbx_seq_one_letter_code
_entity_poly.pdbx_strand_id
1 'polypeptide(L)' 'LKTFVTVVRRSGVPASLTTVSDQEGYGGPLLIPYPNWSWAIEGDCNGITSVFRIA' A
#
# COMPACT_ATOMS: atom_id res chain seq x y z
N LEU A 1 1.62 -11.93 -12.67
CA LEU A 1 2.42 -10.67 -12.59
C LEU A 1 1.77 -9.78 -11.54
N LYS A 2 2.52 -8.97 -10.79
CA LYS A 2 1.92 -8.00 -9.86
C LYS A 2 2.27 -6.59 -10.31
N THR A 3 1.30 -5.69 -10.30
CA THR A 3 1.51 -4.25 -10.50
C THR A 3 1.62 -3.60 -9.13
N PHE A 4 2.80 -3.06 -8.83
CA PHE A 4 3.06 -2.37 -7.56
C PHE A 4 2.71 -0.88 -7.67
N VAL A 5 2.15 -0.34 -6.61
CA VAL A 5 1.84 1.09 -6.47
C VAL A 5 2.42 1.59 -5.15
N THR A 6 3.14 2.71 -5.21
CA THR A 6 3.68 3.38 -4.03
C THR A 6 2.90 4.64 -3.75
N VAL A 7 2.46 4.83 -2.51
CA VAL A 7 1.73 6.02 -2.05
C VAL A 7 2.56 6.69 -0.95
N VAL A 8 2.90 7.97 -1.14
CA VAL A 8 3.63 8.75 -0.14
C VAL A 8 2.80 8.83 1.14
N ARG A 9 3.39 8.48 2.28
CA ARG A 9 2.68 8.48 3.58
C ARG A 9 2.25 9.89 3.96
N ARG A 10 0.94 10.04 4.23
CA ARG A 10 0.28 11.21 4.82
C ARG A 10 -0.91 10.73 5.66
N SER A 11 -1.48 11.63 6.47
CA SER A 11 -2.72 11.36 7.19
C SER A 11 -3.80 10.84 6.23
N GLY A 12 -4.41 9.69 6.55
CA GLY A 12 -5.42 9.04 5.71
C GLY A 12 -4.88 8.06 4.66
N VAL A 13 -3.57 7.91 4.51
CA VAL A 13 -2.97 6.86 3.66
C VAL A 13 -2.79 5.59 4.50
N PRO A 14 -3.52 4.49 4.23
CA PRO A 14 -3.47 3.29 5.08
C PRO A 14 -2.18 2.48 4.88
N ALA A 15 -1.70 2.33 3.64
CA ALA A 15 -0.49 1.59 3.32
C ALA A 15 0.32 2.30 2.24
N SER A 16 1.65 2.30 2.37
CA SER A 16 2.52 2.98 1.41
C SER A 16 2.97 2.09 0.25
N LEU A 17 3.09 0.78 0.45
CA LEU A 17 3.38 -0.20 -0.60
C LEU A 17 2.17 -1.09 -0.82
N THR A 18 1.63 -1.09 -2.02
CA THR A 18 0.45 -1.87 -2.38
C THR A 18 0.63 -2.57 -3.72
N THR A 19 -0.27 -3.51 -3.99
CA THR A 19 -0.45 -4.12 -5.30
C THR A 19 -1.89 -3.92 -5.77
N VAL A 20 -2.07 -3.81 -7.09
CA VAL A 20 -3.40 -3.76 -7.71
C VAL A 20 -4.09 -5.12 -7.55
N SER A 21 -5.36 -5.11 -7.13
CA SER A 21 -6.21 -6.29 -7.02
C SER A 21 -7.17 -6.42 -8.19
N ASP A 22 -7.85 -7.57 -8.28
CA ASP A 22 -8.90 -7.83 -9.27
C ASP A 22 -10.29 -7.30 -8.82
N GLN A 23 -10.37 -6.63 -7.68
CA GLN A 23 -11.63 -6.05 -7.17
C GLN A 23 -11.79 -4.61 -7.66
N GLU A 24 -12.95 -4.30 -8.22
CA GLU A 24 -13.29 -2.96 -8.70
C GLU A 24 -14.06 -2.15 -7.64
N GLY A 25 -13.65 -0.91 -7.44
CA GLY A 25 -14.40 0.11 -6.70
C GLY A 25 -14.90 1.21 -7.64
N TYR A 26 -15.63 2.20 -7.10
CA TYR A 26 -16.16 3.32 -7.89
C TYR A 26 -15.09 4.11 -8.65
N GLY A 27 -13.84 4.13 -8.15
CA GLY A 27 -12.70 4.83 -8.76
C GLY A 27 -11.75 3.95 -9.57
N GLY A 28 -12.08 2.66 -9.75
CA GLY A 28 -11.22 1.67 -10.40
C GLY A 28 -10.72 0.58 -9.45
N PRO A 29 -9.65 -0.15 -9.84
CA PRO A 29 -9.15 -1.30 -9.09
C PRO A 29 -8.71 -0.94 -7.66
N LEU A 30 -9.10 -1.77 -6.69
CA LEU A 30 -8.72 -1.61 -5.30
C LEU A 30 -7.25 -1.98 -5.09
N LEU A 31 -6.60 -1.26 -4.17
CA LEU A 31 -5.22 -1.52 -3.76
C LEU A 31 -5.18 -2.37 -2.49
N ILE A 32 -4.26 -3.33 -2.44
CA ILE A 32 -4.03 -4.20 -1.28
C ILE A 32 -2.60 -4.00 -0.77
N PRO A 33 -2.37 -3.83 0.55
CA PRO A 33 -1.03 -3.70 1.10
C PRO A 33 -0.16 -4.92 0.79
N TYR A 34 1.12 -4.67 0.49
CA TYR A 34 2.09 -5.72 0.24
C TYR A 34 3.12 -5.83 1.38
N PRO A 35 3.46 -7.05 1.83
CA PRO A 35 2.85 -8.33 1.44
C PRO A 35 1.46 -8.56 2.06
N ASN A 36 1.13 -7.88 3.16
CA ASN A 36 -0.17 -7.91 3.84
C ASN A 36 -0.27 -6.77 4.87
N TRP A 37 -1.41 -6.65 5.55
CA TRP A 37 -1.68 -5.58 6.54
C TRP A 37 -0.71 -5.51 7.72
N SER A 38 -0.05 -6.61 8.11
CA SER A 38 0.92 -6.57 9.22
C SER A 38 2.12 -5.65 8.94
N TRP A 39 2.38 -5.33 7.67
CA TRP A 39 3.44 -4.41 7.25
C TRP A 39 2.98 -2.95 7.12
N ALA A 40 1.70 -2.67 7.33
CA ALA A 40 1.11 -1.34 7.19
C ALA A 40 0.56 -0.79 8.53
N ILE A 41 0.97 -1.39 9.65
CA ILE A 41 0.61 -0.91 10.99
C ILE A 41 1.19 0.49 11.20
N GLU A 42 0.34 1.41 11.64
CA GLU A 42 0.71 2.80 11.89
C GLU A 42 1.22 2.97 13.33
N GLY A 43 2.23 3.82 13.51
CA GLY A 43 2.69 4.27 14.83
C GLY A 43 3.70 3.37 15.54
N ASP A 44 3.87 2.11 15.11
CA ASP A 44 4.84 1.19 15.72
C ASP A 44 6.22 1.20 15.05
N CYS A 45 6.32 1.80 13.85
CA CYS A 45 7.53 1.88 13.01
C CYS A 45 8.23 0.53 12.71
N ASN A 46 7.57 -0.61 12.96
CA ASN A 46 8.13 -1.93 12.69
C ASN A 46 7.91 -2.36 11.23
N GLY A 47 6.91 -1.76 10.56
CA GLY A 47 6.55 -2.03 9.17
C GLY A 47 7.01 -0.97 8.17
N ILE A 48 6.40 -1.01 6.99
CA ILE A 48 6.64 -0.06 5.91
C ILE A 48 5.98 1.28 6.24
N THR A 49 6.81 2.27 6.54
CA THR A 49 6.34 3.63 6.84
C THR A 49 6.01 4.39 5.56
N SER A 50 6.98 4.59 4.66
CA SER A 50 6.80 5.28 3.38
C SER A 50 7.79 4.75 2.32
N VAL A 51 7.29 4.39 1.15
CA VAL A 51 8.09 3.92 0.00
C VAL A 51 8.11 4.98 -1.08
N PHE A 52 9.33 5.38 -1.49
CA PHE A 52 9.54 6.38 -2.54
C PHE A 52 9.88 5.77 -3.89
N ARG A 53 10.50 4.58 -3.89
CA ARG A 53 10.96 3.87 -5.10
C ARG A 53 10.91 2.36 -4.86
N ILE A 54 10.76 1.63 -5.95
CA ILE A 54 10.87 0.16 -6.02
C ILE A 54 11.92 -0.19 -7.08
N ALA A 55 12.58 -1.34 -6.92
CA ALA A 55 13.62 -1.83 -7.83
C ALA A 55 13.02 -2.68 -8.96
#